data_AF-A0A9D1VKI8-F1
#
_entry.id   AF-A0A9D1VKI8-F1
#
_cell.length_a   1.000
_cell.length_b   1.000
_cell.length_c   1.000
_cell.angle_alpha   90.00
_cell.angle_beta   90.00
_cell.angle_gamma   90.00
#
_symmetry.space_group_name_H-M   'P 1'
#
loop_
_entity.id
_entity.type
_entity.pdbx_description
1 polymer ?
#
loop_
_entity_poly.entity_id
_entity_poly.type
_entity_poly.pdbx_seq_one_letter_code
_entity_poly.pdbx_strand_id
1 'polypeptide(L)' 'PCPKEELVEVTLRDDVIKIDGNMAVAWSGSLDFTVERSGRSLMGSAVSGEGLVNVYRGTGKVLFAPVR' A
#
# COMPACT_ATOMS: atom_id res chain seq x y z
N PRO A 1 18.47 -4.77 2.94
CA PRO A 1 18.35 -3.31 3.13
C PRO A 1 18.22 -2.64 1.75
N CYS A 2 17.20 -1.81 1.53
CA CYS A 2 17.02 -1.08 0.27
C CYS A 2 17.67 0.30 0.40
N PRO A 3 18.60 0.70 -0.50
CA PRO A 3 19.15 2.05 -0.55
C PRO A 3 18.05 3.11 -0.62
N LYS A 4 18.28 4.27 0.01
CA LYS A 4 17.29 5.36 0.02
C LYS A 4 16.97 5.84 -1.41
N GLU A 5 17.97 5.82 -2.27
CA GLU A 5 17.92 6.27 -3.66
C GLU A 5 17.04 5.37 -4.54
N GLU A 6 16.76 4.14 -4.08
CA GLU A 6 15.89 3.17 -4.76
C GLU A 6 14.44 3.23 -4.25
N LEU A 7 14.17 4.01 -3.19
CA LEU A 7 12.81 4.20 -2.69
C LEU A 7 12.02 5.09 -3.64
N VAL A 8 10.80 4.65 -3.94
CA VAL A 8 9.86 5.42 -4.73
C VAL A 8 8.94 6.19 -3.77
N GLU A 9 8.84 7.51 -3.97
CA GLU A 9 7.94 8.38 -3.22
C GLU A 9 6.73 8.75 -4.10
N VAL A 10 5.51 8.60 -3.56
CA VAL A 10 4.29 9.13 -4.16
C VAL A 10 3.68 10.18 -3.25
N THR A 11 3.31 11.30 -3.84
CA THR A 11 2.56 12.37 -3.19
C THR A 11 1.08 12.23 -3.54
N LEU A 12 0.22 12.13 -2.53
CA LEU A 12 -1.23 12.14 -2.65
C LEU A 12 -1.76 13.54 -2.37
N ARG A 13 -2.79 13.95 -3.12
CA ARG A 13 -3.54 15.19 -2.92
C ARG A 13 -5.02 14.88 -2.97
N ASP A 14 -5.63 14.76 -1.79
CA ASP A 14 -7.01 14.30 -1.62
C ASP A 14 -7.32 13.03 -2.46
N ASP A 15 -6.40 12.06 -2.37
CA ASP A 15 -6.42 10.87 -3.23
C ASP A 15 -6.20 9.59 -2.41
N VAL A 16 -6.32 8.45 -3.07
CA VAL A 16 -6.24 7.12 -2.48
C VAL A 16 -5.22 6.28 -3.24
N ILE A 17 -4.31 5.65 -2.49
CA ILE A 17 -3.46 4.59 -3.03
C ILE A 17 -3.73 3.27 -2.31
N LYS A 18 -3.81 2.19 -3.09
CA LYS A 18 -3.91 0.81 -2.58
C LYS A 18 -2.63 0.08 -2.95
N ILE A 19 -2.03 -0.59 -1.96
CA ILE A 19 -0.73 -1.26 -2.09
C ILE A 19 -0.90 -2.70 -1.64
N ASP A 20 -0.47 -3.63 -2.50
CA ASP A 20 -0.44 -5.04 -2.18
C ASP A 20 0.66 -5.31 -1.14
N GLY A 21 0.33 -6.03 -0.06
CA GLY A 21 1.29 -6.51 0.93
C GLY A 21 2.15 -5.44 1.62
N ASN A 22 3.41 -5.80 1.90
CA ASN A 22 4.34 -5.09 2.78
C ASN A 22 5.34 -4.16 2.04
N MET A 23 4.96 -3.65 0.87
CA MET A 23 5.84 -2.81 0.04
C MET A 23 6.02 -1.38 0.55
N ALA A 24 5.06 -0.87 1.34
CA ALA A 24 5.16 0.46 1.94
C ALA A 24 6.15 0.44 3.12
N VAL A 25 7.11 1.36 3.10
CA VAL A 25 8.15 1.49 4.12
C VAL A 25 7.78 2.55 5.16
N ALA A 26 7.20 3.67 4.70
CA ALA A 26 6.77 4.77 5.55
C ALA A 26 5.67 5.58 4.85
N TRP A 27 4.87 6.30 5.64
CA TRP A 27 3.84 7.21 5.13
C TRP A 27 3.68 8.42 6.05
N SER A 28 3.11 9.49 5.52
CA SER A 28 2.77 10.68 6.31
C SER A 28 1.65 10.36 7.31
N GLY A 29 1.79 10.83 8.56
CA GLY A 29 0.77 10.66 9.60
C GLY A 29 -0.54 11.40 9.33
N SER A 30 -0.59 12.25 8.29
CA SER A 30 -1.81 12.91 7.81
C SER A 30 -2.68 12.02 6.91
N LEU A 31 -2.21 10.81 6.56
CA LEU A 31 -2.97 9.86 5.75
C LEU A 31 -3.77 8.92 6.66
N ASP A 32 -5.04 8.71 6.30
CA ASP A 32 -5.87 7.69 6.94
C ASP A 32 -5.49 6.31 6.38
N PHE A 33 -5.06 5.41 7.27
CA PHE A 33 -4.59 4.07 6.92
C PHE A 33 -5.60 3.00 7.32
N THR A 34 -5.95 2.11 6.37
CA THR A 34 -6.76 0.92 6.61
C THR A 34 -6.22 -0.29 5.86
N VAL A 35 -6.63 -1.49 6.28
CA VAL A 35 -6.40 -2.74 5.55
C VAL A 35 -7.73 -3.22 5.00
N GLU A 36 -7.84 -3.40 3.69
CA GLU A 36 -9.08 -3.76 2.99
C GLU A 36 -8.92 -5.09 2.23
N ARG A 37 -10.03 -5.77 1.91
CA ARG A 37 -9.98 -6.96 1.04
C ARG A 37 -9.67 -6.56 -0.41
N SER A 38 -8.82 -7.31 -1.08
CA SER A 38 -8.59 -7.14 -2.52
C SER A 38 -9.88 -7.45 -3.28
N GLY A 39 -10.33 -6.56 -4.16
CA GLY A 39 -11.68 -6.54 -4.73
C GLY A 39 -12.05 -7.67 -5.70
N ARG A 40 -11.35 -8.82 -5.70
CA ARG A 40 -11.80 -10.01 -6.46
C ARG A 40 -12.71 -10.84 -5.57
N SER A 41 -13.96 -11.05 -6.05
CA SER A 41 -14.99 -11.86 -5.43
C SER A 41 -14.44 -13.13 -4.77
N LEU A 42 -14.91 -13.39 -3.56
CA LEU A 42 -14.58 -14.54 -2.70
C LEU A 42 -14.89 -15.93 -3.31
N MET A 43 -15.26 -15.99 -4.58
CA MET A 43 -15.48 -17.22 -5.35
C MET A 43 -14.14 -17.71 -5.93
N GLY A 44 -13.16 -17.95 -5.05
CA GLY A 44 -11.83 -18.44 -5.45
C GLY A 44 -10.70 -18.18 -4.44
N SER A 45 -10.91 -17.34 -3.42
CA SER A 45 -9.85 -16.88 -2.52
C SER A 45 -9.45 -17.86 -1.41
N ALA A 46 -10.15 -19.00 -1.26
CA ALA A 46 -9.83 -19.99 -0.23
C ALA A 46 -8.63 -20.89 -0.59
N VAL A 47 -8.04 -20.73 -1.79
CA VAL A 47 -6.97 -21.63 -2.27
C VAL A 47 -5.55 -21.04 -2.13
N SER A 48 -5.35 -19.81 -1.63
CA SER A 48 -3.99 -19.22 -1.58
C SER A 48 -3.66 -18.28 -0.40
N GLY A 49 -4.54 -18.06 0.57
CA GLY A 49 -4.17 -17.33 1.81
C GLY A 49 -3.88 -15.82 1.68
N GLU A 50 -3.97 -15.23 0.49
CA GLU A 50 -3.65 -13.81 0.21
C GLU A 50 -4.89 -13.05 -0.29
N GLY A 51 -5.27 -11.96 0.37
CA GLY A 51 -6.44 -11.17 -0.07
C GLY A 51 -6.65 -9.83 0.63
N LEU A 52 -5.61 -9.25 1.24
CA LEU A 52 -5.67 -7.95 1.92
C LEU A 52 -4.72 -6.96 1.26
N VAL A 53 -5.14 -5.69 1.19
CA VAL A 53 -4.36 -4.57 0.66
C VAL A 53 -4.31 -3.44 1.67
N ASN A 54 -3.17 -2.76 1.72
CA ASN A 54 -2.96 -1.55 2.51
C ASN A 54 -3.53 -0.36 1.74
N VAL A 55 -4.38 0.45 2.39
CA VAL A 55 -5.05 1.58 1.77
C VAL A 55 -4.72 2.86 2.52
N TYR A 56 -4.24 3.87 1.80
CA TYR A 56 -3.89 5.18 2.34
C TYR A 56 -4.72 6.24 1.64
N ARG A 57 -5.36 7.12 2.41
CA ARG A 57 -6.30 8.13 1.90
C ARG A 57 -5.93 9.52 2.43
N GLY A 58 -6.06 10.54 1.60
CA GLY A 58 -5.91 11.95 2.00
C GLY A 58 -4.76 12.66 1.29
N THR A 59 -4.12 13.59 1.98
CA THR A 59 -2.99 14.39 1.46
C THR A 59 -1.72 14.11 2.26
N GLY A 60 -0.66 13.71 1.57
CA GLY A 60 0.58 13.28 2.20
C GLY A 60 1.47 12.51 1.25
N LYS A 61 2.46 11.81 1.80
CA LYS A 61 3.44 11.02 1.05
C LYS A 61 3.45 9.57 1.50
N VAL A 62 3.70 8.66 0.57
CA VAL A 62 4.00 7.25 0.84
C VAL A 62 5.33 6.90 0.17
N LEU A 63 6.21 6.20 0.90
CA LEU A 63 7.45 5.65 0.37
C LEU A 63 7.34 4.13 0.23
N PHE A 64 7.80 3.59 -0.90
CA PHE A 64 7.81 2.16 -1.19
C PHE A 64 9.20 1.67 -1.59
N ALA A 65 9.48 0.41 -1.28
CA ALA A 65 10.63 -0.33 -1.79
C ALA A 65 10.14 -1.34 -2.84
N PRO A 66 10.25 -1.06 -4.15
CA PRO A 66 9.67 -1.89 -5.21
C PRO A 66 10.37 -3.24 -5.43
N VAL A 67 11.46 -3.53 -4.71
CA VAL A 67 12.24 -4.77 -4.81
C VAL A 67 12.74 -5.23 -3.45
N ARG A 68 12.66 -6.54 -3.21
CA ARG A 68 13.63 -7.29 -2.40
C ARG A 68 14.40 -8.22 -3.32
#